data_AF-A0A412BPX7-F1
#
_entry.id   AF-A0A412BPX7-F1
#
_cell.length_a   1.000
_cell.length_b   1.000
_cell.length_c   1.000
_cell.angle_alpha   90.00
_cell.angle_beta   90.00
_cell.angle_gamma   90.00
#
_symmetry.space_group_name_H-M   'P 1'
#
loop_
_entity.id
_entity.type
_entity.pdbx_description
1 polymer ?
#
loop_
_entity_poly.entity_id
_entity_poly.type
_entity_poly.pdbx_seq_one_letter_code
_entity_poly.pdbx_strand_id
1 'polypeptide(L)'
;RYLYGDKNISVADFSKLGFFQIFEKIKSRDELMEYVPESLVKLYRHDKEHDGELIETLQAYLDCDKSANKAAEKLYVNYRTLSSRLKKIKDISGIDFKNSAEMLAVRNGIVLFKMAETL
;
A
#
# COMPACT_ATOMS: atom_id res chain seq x y z
N ARG A 1 -10.93 17.78 -16.05
CA ARG A 1 -11.30 18.48 -14.79
C ARG A 1 -10.11 18.30 -13.85
N TYR A 2 -9.41 19.37 -13.47
CA TYR A 2 -8.29 19.30 -12.54
C TYR A 2 -8.85 19.44 -11.11
N LEU A 3 -8.46 18.55 -10.20
CA LEU A 3 -8.72 18.74 -8.77
C LEU A 3 -7.56 19.56 -8.21
N TYR A 4 -7.87 20.75 -7.69
CA TYR A 4 -6.88 21.63 -7.09
C TYR A 4 -6.61 21.18 -5.66
N GLY A 5 -5.35 20.93 -5.35
CA GLY A 5 -4.81 20.88 -4.01
C GLY A 5 -3.65 21.85 -3.90
N ASP A 6 -3.57 22.54 -2.76
CA ASP A 6 -2.53 23.47 -2.32
C ASP A 6 -1.08 23.02 -2.62
N LYS A 7 -0.11 23.95 -2.58
CA LYS A 7 1.28 23.89 -3.10
C LYS A 7 2.18 22.71 -2.67
N ASN A 8 1.68 21.77 -1.88
CA ASN A 8 2.33 20.49 -1.52
C ASN A 8 1.65 19.26 -2.14
N ILE A 9 0.63 19.43 -2.98
CA ILE A 9 -0.21 18.34 -3.49
C ILE A 9 0.20 17.96 -4.90
N SER A 10 0.55 16.68 -5.07
CA SER A 10 0.75 16.08 -6.38
C SER A 10 -0.58 16.07 -7.14
N VAL A 11 -0.63 16.78 -8.26
CA VAL A 11 -1.81 16.78 -9.14
C VAL A 11 -1.79 15.49 -9.96
N ALA A 12 -2.57 14.50 -9.54
CA ALA A 12 -2.83 13.32 -10.35
C ALA A 12 -3.89 13.65 -11.41
N ASP A 13 -3.57 13.36 -12.67
CA ASP A 13 -4.56 13.45 -13.74
C ASP A 13 -5.65 12.41 -13.51
N PHE A 14 -6.88 12.89 -13.24
CA PHE A 14 -8.04 12.04 -12.93
C PHE A 14 -8.28 10.97 -14.00
N SER A 15 -8.00 11.27 -15.28
CA SER A 15 -8.17 10.31 -16.37
C SER A 15 -7.21 9.12 -16.28
N LYS A 16 -6.11 9.26 -15.53
CA LYS A 16 -5.09 8.22 -15.31
C LYS A 16 -5.39 7.31 -14.12
N LEU A 17 -6.45 7.59 -13.35
CA LEU A 17 -6.87 6.74 -12.22
C LEU A 17 -7.50 5.42 -12.67
N GLY A 18 -7.93 5.32 -13.94
CA GLY A 18 -8.54 4.09 -14.46
C GLY A 18 -9.76 3.66 -13.64
N PHE A 19 -9.84 2.37 -13.30
CA PHE A 19 -11.00 1.82 -12.57
C PHE A 19 -11.16 2.40 -11.15
N PHE A 20 -10.11 3.00 -10.55
CA PHE A 20 -10.23 3.65 -9.24
C PHE A 20 -11.19 4.85 -9.25
N GLN A 21 -11.59 5.36 -10.42
CA GLN A 21 -12.64 6.36 -10.56
C GLN A 21 -13.99 5.91 -9.97
N ILE A 22 -14.25 4.60 -9.85
CA ILE A 22 -15.48 4.09 -9.22
C ILE A 22 -15.64 4.58 -7.77
N PHE A 23 -14.53 4.89 -7.09
CA PHE A 23 -14.52 5.36 -5.72
C PHE A 23 -14.70 6.88 -5.58
N GLU A 24 -14.85 7.64 -6.68
CA GLU A 24 -14.99 9.12 -6.66
C GLU A 24 -16.13 9.62 -5.76
N LYS A 25 -17.21 8.85 -5.70
CA LYS A 25 -18.42 9.21 -4.94
C LYS A 25 -18.29 8.93 -3.45
N ILE A 26 -17.29 8.14 -3.04
CA ILE A 26 -17.04 7.85 -1.63
C ILE A 26 -16.41 9.10 -0.99
N LYS A 27 -17.05 9.60 0.07
CA LYS A 27 -16.62 10.80 0.81
C LYS A 27 -16.13 10.49 2.22
N SER A 28 -16.36 9.27 2.69
CA SER A 28 -15.95 8.82 4.01
C SER A 28 -14.71 7.94 3.91
N ARG A 29 -13.74 8.20 4.77
CA ARG A 29 -12.58 7.33 4.99
C ARG A 29 -13.02 5.90 5.30
N ASP A 30 -14.03 5.73 6.15
CA ASP A 30 -14.45 4.40 6.63
C ASP A 30 -15.09 3.58 5.51
N GLU A 31 -15.92 4.20 4.67
CA GLU A 31 -16.50 3.55 3.48
C GLU A 31 -15.42 3.09 2.49
N LEU A 32 -14.35 3.87 2.30
CA LEU A 32 -13.26 3.48 1.40
C LEU A 32 -12.40 2.36 2.00
N MET A 33 -12.24 2.37 3.33
CA MET A 33 -11.52 1.33 4.06
C MET A 33 -12.20 -0.04 4.02
N GLU A 34 -13.51 -0.13 3.77
CA GLU A 34 -14.22 -1.40 3.56
C GLU A 34 -13.70 -2.20 2.35
N TYR A 35 -13.07 -1.52 1.38
CA TYR A 35 -12.49 -2.15 0.19
C TYR A 35 -11.02 -2.53 0.38
N VAL A 36 -10.42 -2.21 1.53
CA VAL A 36 -9.03 -2.56 1.86
C VAL A 36 -9.00 -3.98 2.45
N PRO A 37 -8.16 -4.90 1.95
CA PRO A 37 -8.07 -6.25 2.50
C PRO A 37 -7.73 -6.23 4.00
N GLU A 38 -8.44 -7.04 4.80
CA GLU A 38 -8.24 -7.13 6.25
C GLU A 38 -6.79 -7.51 6.62
N SER A 39 -6.12 -8.32 5.79
CA SER A 39 -4.70 -8.64 5.97
C SER A 39 -3.81 -7.40 5.94
N LEU A 40 -4.11 -6.44 5.07
CA LEU A 40 -3.41 -5.17 4.97
C LEU A 40 -3.81 -4.21 6.10
N VAL A 41 -5.08 -4.19 6.52
CA VAL A 41 -5.54 -3.40 7.68
C VAL A 41 -4.79 -3.81 8.96
N LYS A 42 -4.59 -5.11 9.20
CA LYS A 42 -3.77 -5.61 10.31
C LYS A 42 -2.35 -5.07 10.28
N LEU A 43 -1.74 -5.04 9.09
CA LEU A 43 -0.39 -4.53 8.91
C LEU A 43 -0.30 -3.02 9.17
N TYR A 44 -1.28 -2.25 8.69
CA TYR A 44 -1.37 -0.80 8.97
C TYR A 44 -1.50 -0.51 10.47
N ARG A 45 -2.32 -1.27 11.19
CA ARG A 45 -2.46 -1.13 12.65
C ARG A 45 -1.15 -1.39 13.37
N HIS A 46 -0.47 -2.49 13.03
CA HIS A 46 0.83 -2.82 13.61
C HIS A 46 1.86 -1.71 13.36
N ASP A 47 1.95 -1.18 12.13
CA ASP A 47 2.91 -0.12 11.79
C ASP A 47 2.64 1.18 12.54
N LYS A 48 1.37 1.54 12.73
CA LYS A 48 0.97 2.71 13.53
C LYS A 48 1.43 2.60 15.00
N GLU A 49 1.51 1.39 15.54
CA GLU A 49 1.92 1.14 16.93
C GLU A 49 3.43 1.05 17.14
N HIS A 50 4.22 0.84 16.07
CA HIS A 50 5.65 0.49 16.17
C HIS A 50 6.59 1.37 15.31
N ASP A 51 6.20 2.63 15.05
CA ASP A 51 7.01 3.59 14.26
C ASP A 51 7.37 3.02 12.85
N GLY A 52 6.33 2.50 12.19
CA GLY A 52 6.43 1.42 11.21
C GLY A 52 7.10 1.70 9.86
N GLU A 53 7.69 0.63 9.31
CA GLU A 53 8.37 0.57 8.01
C GLU A 53 7.88 -0.61 7.15
N LEU A 54 6.91 -1.41 7.62
CA LEU A 54 6.51 -2.66 6.96
C LEU A 54 5.59 -2.42 5.77
N ILE A 55 4.69 -1.44 5.84
CA ILE A 55 3.87 -1.03 4.70
C ILE A 55 4.75 -0.50 3.57
N GLU A 56 5.73 0.35 3.89
CA GLU A 56 6.69 0.85 2.92
C GLU A 56 7.51 -0.31 2.33
N THR A 57 7.96 -1.24 3.17
CA THR A 57 8.65 -2.46 2.74
C THR A 57 7.81 -3.30 1.79
N LEU A 58 6.53 -3.51 2.10
CA LEU A 58 5.60 -4.23 1.25
C LEU A 58 5.39 -3.52 -0.09
N GLN A 59 5.20 -2.21 -0.08
CA GLN A 59 5.05 -1.41 -1.29
C GLN A 59 6.30 -1.49 -2.18
N ALA A 60 7.49 -1.29 -1.62
CA ALA A 60 8.75 -1.41 -2.36
C ALA A 60 8.96 -2.81 -2.93
N TYR A 61 8.65 -3.84 -2.16
CA TYR A 61 8.71 -5.23 -2.61
C TYR A 61 7.81 -5.49 -3.82
N LEU A 62 6.58 -4.97 -3.79
CA LEU A 62 5.65 -5.10 -4.91
C LEU A 62 6.07 -4.26 -6.12
N ASP A 63 6.55 -3.03 -5.94
CA ASP A 63 7.04 -2.19 -7.03
C ASP A 63 8.27 -2.76 -7.73
N CYS A 64 9.04 -3.59 -7.03
CA CYS A 64 10.22 -4.28 -7.55
C CYS A 64 9.91 -5.69 -8.06
N ASP A 65 8.69 -5.94 -8.54
CA ASP A 65 8.21 -7.24 -9.06
C ASP A 65 8.43 -8.40 -8.09
N LYS A 66 8.25 -8.16 -6.78
CA LYS A 66 8.49 -9.15 -5.72
C LYS A 66 9.96 -9.61 -5.64
N SER A 67 10.89 -8.78 -6.08
CA SER A 67 12.34 -8.99 -5.89
C SER A 67 12.82 -8.34 -4.60
N ALA A 68 13.20 -9.19 -3.63
CA ALA A 68 13.76 -8.75 -2.36
C ALA A 68 15.13 -8.05 -2.54
N ASN A 69 15.94 -8.41 -3.53
CA ASN A 69 17.21 -7.71 -3.76
C ASN A 69 16.97 -6.27 -4.24
N LYS A 70 16.12 -6.11 -5.26
CA LYS A 70 15.79 -4.78 -5.81
C LYS A 70 15.07 -3.89 -4.79
N ALA A 71 14.18 -4.46 -3.97
CA ALA A 71 13.49 -3.71 -2.94
C ALA A 71 14.43 -3.28 -1.80
N ALA A 72 15.41 -4.11 -1.44
CA ALA A 72 16.43 -3.76 -0.46
C ALA A 72 17.30 -2.59 -0.95
N GLU A 73 17.73 -2.64 -2.21
CA GLU A 73 18.44 -1.54 -2.87
C GLU A 73 17.59 -0.25 -2.90
N LYS A 74 16.31 -0.34 -3.29
CA LYS A 74 15.39 0.81 -3.35
C LYS A 74 15.18 1.48 -1.98
N LEU A 75 15.18 0.70 -0.91
CA LEU A 75 15.00 1.18 0.47
C LEU A 75 16.32 1.49 1.19
N TYR A 76 17.46 1.36 0.52
CA TYR A 76 18.79 1.55 1.11
C TYR A 76 19.03 0.69 2.37
N VAL A 77 18.46 -0.52 2.41
CA VAL A 77 18.66 -1.50 3.49
C VAL A 77 19.36 -2.73 2.98
N ASN A 78 19.99 -3.49 3.89
CA ASN A 78 20.57 -4.77 3.50
C ASN A 78 19.48 -5.83 3.24
N TYR A 79 19.80 -6.83 2.41
CA TYR A 79 18.89 -7.92 2.05
C TYR A 79 18.34 -8.69 3.26
N ARG A 80 19.15 -8.88 4.31
CA ARG A 80 18.75 -9.63 5.51
C ARG A 80 17.67 -8.88 6.29
N THR A 81 17.79 -7.56 6.42
CA THR A 81 16.80 -6.68 7.02
C THR A 81 15.50 -6.70 6.21
N LEU A 82 15.58 -6.57 4.87
CA LEU A 82 14.37 -6.67 4.05
C LEU A 82 13.69 -8.04 4.21
N SER A 83 14.47 -9.12 4.18
CA SER A 83 13.96 -10.49 4.32
C SER A 83 13.28 -10.71 5.67
N SER A 84 13.85 -10.16 6.76
CA SER A 84 13.23 -10.26 8.08
C SER A 84 11.93 -9.43 8.16
N ARG A 85 11.90 -8.23 7.57
CA ARG A 85 10.68 -7.42 7.45
C ARG A 85 9.59 -8.13 6.63
N LEU A 86 9.94 -8.74 5.49
CA LEU A 86 9.00 -9.53 4.68
C LEU A 86 8.45 -10.75 5.42
N LYS A 87 9.29 -11.43 6.20
CA LYS A 87 8.82 -12.51 7.07
C LYS A 87 7.85 -11.97 8.12
N LYS A 88 8.19 -10.86 8.79
CA LYS A 88 7.32 -10.22 9.78
C LYS A 88 5.98 -9.78 9.18
N ILE A 89 5.99 -9.24 7.97
CA ILE A 89 4.76 -8.90 7.22
C ILE A 89 3.89 -10.14 7.07
N LYS A 90 4.45 -11.26 6.59
CA LYS A 90 3.71 -12.51 6.44
C LYS A 90 3.15 -13.01 7.76
N ASP A 91 3.95 -12.98 8.82
CA ASP A 91 3.57 -13.50 10.14
C ASP A 91 2.42 -12.67 10.77
N ILE A 92 2.38 -11.36 10.55
CA ILE A 92 1.33 -10.47 11.07
C ILE A 92 0.06 -10.51 10.21
N SER A 93 0.22 -10.36 8.89
CA SER A 93 -0.90 -10.13 7.97
C SER A 93 -1.52 -11.41 7.44
N GLY A 94 -0.75 -12.50 7.41
CA GLY A 94 -1.12 -13.75 6.73
C GLY A 94 -1.02 -13.69 5.20
N ILE A 95 -0.52 -12.60 4.61
CA ILE A 95 -0.46 -12.43 3.15
C ILE A 95 0.38 -13.54 2.49
N ASP A 96 -0.17 -14.18 1.47
CA ASP A 96 0.60 -15.10 0.62
C ASP A 96 1.16 -14.39 -0.62
N PHE A 97 2.45 -14.07 -0.59
CA PHE A 97 3.15 -13.42 -1.72
C PHE A 97 3.14 -14.22 -3.04
N LYS A 98 2.80 -15.52 -2.99
CA LYS A 98 2.67 -16.37 -4.17
C LYS A 98 1.28 -16.29 -4.80
N ASN A 99 0.26 -15.85 -4.09
CA ASN A 99 -1.09 -15.71 -4.60
C ASN A 99 -1.25 -14.41 -5.39
N SER A 100 -1.28 -14.52 -6.72
CA SER A 100 -1.37 -13.35 -7.60
C SER A 100 -2.65 -12.52 -7.43
N ALA A 101 -3.79 -13.17 -7.15
CA ALA A 101 -5.06 -12.48 -6.93
C ALA A 101 -5.03 -11.70 -5.61
N GLU A 102 -4.49 -12.31 -4.55
CA GLU A 102 -4.27 -11.62 -3.28
C GLU A 102 -3.29 -10.45 -3.43
N MET A 103 -2.20 -10.62 -4.19
CA MET A 103 -1.26 -9.53 -4.41
C MET A 103 -1.84 -8.36 -5.19
N LEU A 104 -2.75 -8.63 -6.13
CA LEU A 104 -3.52 -7.57 -6.79
C LEU A 104 -4.41 -6.83 -5.79
N ALA A 105 -5.15 -7.57 -4.95
CA ALA A 105 -6.00 -6.99 -3.92
C ALA A 105 -5.20 -6.15 -2.92
N VAL A 106 -4.04 -6.63 -2.47
CA VAL A 106 -3.12 -5.89 -1.59
C VAL A 106 -2.61 -4.63 -2.26
N ARG A 107 -2.15 -4.69 -3.52
CA ARG A 107 -1.68 -3.50 -4.24
C ARG A 107 -2.78 -2.46 -4.36
N ASN A 108 -4.00 -2.88 -4.71
CA ASN A 108 -5.16 -2.00 -4.77
C ASN A 108 -5.50 -1.43 -3.39
N GLY A 109 -5.46 -2.26 -2.35
CA GLY A 109 -5.67 -1.85 -0.96
C GLY A 109 -4.70 -0.77 -0.50
N ILE A 110 -3.42 -0.84 -0.90
CA ILE A 110 -2.43 0.22 -0.61
C ILE A 110 -2.83 1.55 -1.26
N VAL A 111 -3.32 1.52 -2.50
CA VAL A 111 -3.80 2.72 -3.20
C VAL A 111 -5.05 3.28 -2.51
N LEU A 112 -6.01 2.43 -2.19
CA LEU A 112 -7.26 2.82 -1.52
C LEU A 112 -7.01 3.39 -0.13
N PHE A 113 -6.08 2.81 0.63
CA PHE A 113 -5.68 3.35 1.92
C PHE A 113 -5.12 4.77 1.79
N LYS A 114 -4.20 4.99 0.84
CA LYS A 114 -3.64 6.33 0.58
C LYS A 114 -4.72 7.33 0.13
N MET A 115 -5.68 6.90 -0.69
CA MET A 115 -6.84 7.72 -1.04
C MET A 115 -7.68 8.05 0.21
N ALA A 116 -7.88 7.09 1.12
CA ALA A 116 -8.64 7.27 2.34
C ALA A 116 -7.95 8.24 3.32
N GLU A 117 -6.62 8.30 3.32
CA GLU A 117 -5.84 9.29 4.09
C GLU A 117 -5.94 10.71 3.53
N THR A 118 -6.41 10.89 2.30
CA THR A 118 -6.62 12.21 1.67
C THR A 118 -8.05 12.74 1.78
N LEU A 119 -8.98 11.95 2.33
CA LEU A 119 -10.35 12.34 2.64
C LEU A 119 -10.46 12.91 4.06
#